data_AF-A0A4Y2C6D8-F1
#
_entry.id   AF-A0A4Y2C6D8-F1
#
_cell.length_a   1.000
_cell.length_b   1.000
_cell.length_c   1.000
_cell.angle_alpha   90.00
_cell.angle_beta   90.00
_cell.angle_gamma   90.00
#
_symmetry.space_group_name_H-M   'P 1'
#
loop_
_entity.id
_entity.type
_entity.pdbx_description
1 polymer ?
#
loop_
_entity_poly.entity_id
_entity_poly.type
_entity_poly.pdbx_seq_one_letter_code
_entity_poly.pdbx_strand_id
1 'polypeptide(L)'
;MDTELFCDVLTGRCRPFVPKEFRRRIFETLHNLSHPGVKATVKLVGDHFLWPDYKKQVAEWTRCCVPCQRGKIQRHTASPLGTYPAPRQRFDHVHIDLVGPLPPSRGYIYILSRVWTDFHVGLKPFLLRILKLRLLHSSSMPTG
;
A
#
# COMPACT_ATOMS: atom_id res chain seq x y z
N MET A 1 14.87 -48.72 -18.40
CA MET A 1 15.48 -47.63 -19.20
C MET A 1 16.03 -46.62 -18.21
N ASP A 2 17.32 -46.72 -17.90
CA ASP A 2 17.99 -45.75 -17.05
C ASP A 2 18.17 -44.46 -17.85
N THR A 3 17.46 -43.41 -17.43
CA THR A 3 17.61 -42.08 -18.04
C THR A 3 18.72 -41.36 -17.30
N GLU A 4 19.84 -41.13 -17.97
CA GLU A 4 20.93 -40.34 -17.42
C GLU A 4 20.50 -38.87 -17.28
N LEU A 5 20.75 -38.29 -16.11
CA LEU A 5 20.26 -36.96 -15.75
C LEU A 5 21.45 -36.14 -15.24
N PHE A 6 21.75 -35.05 -15.95
CA PHE A 6 22.82 -34.14 -15.57
C PHE A 6 22.40 -33.29 -14.38
N CYS A 7 23.25 -33.22 -13.35
CA CYS A 7 22.95 -32.48 -12.13
C CYS A 7 24.09 -31.54 -11.77
N ASP A 8 23.74 -30.32 -11.37
CA ASP A 8 24.68 -29.41 -10.73
C ASP A 8 24.76 -29.71 -9.22
N VAL A 9 25.98 -29.81 -8.69
CA VAL A 9 26.26 -30.12 -7.28
C VAL A 9 27.08 -29.03 -6.58
N LEU A 10 27.43 -27.94 -7.28
CA LEU A 10 28.32 -26.88 -6.78
C LEU A 10 27.79 -26.16 -5.54
N THR A 11 26.48 -26.24 -5.29
CA THR A 11 25.83 -25.56 -4.16
C THR A 11 25.55 -26.48 -2.96
N GLY A 12 26.13 -27.68 -2.95
CA GLY A 12 25.89 -28.68 -1.89
C GLY A 12 24.52 -29.35 -1.98
N ARG A 13 23.74 -29.06 -3.02
CA ARG A 13 22.47 -29.71 -3.36
C ARG A 13 22.53 -30.16 -4.81
N CYS A 14 22.00 -31.36 -5.07
CA CYS A 14 21.85 -31.90 -6.41
C CYS A 14 20.69 -31.17 -7.12
N ARG A 15 21.00 -30.41 -8.17
CA ARG A 15 20.05 -29.65 -8.98
C ARG A 15 20.00 -30.23 -10.40
N PRO A 16 19.04 -31.12 -10.69
CA PRO A 16 18.90 -31.70 -12.02
C PRO A 16 18.64 -30.63 -13.10
N PHE A 17 19.26 -30.84 -14.26
CA PHE A 17 19.07 -30.02 -15.44
C PHE A 17 17.75 -30.37 -16.13
N VAL A 18 16.93 -29.35 -16.38
CA VAL A 18 15.54 -29.56 -16.83
C VAL A 18 15.41 -29.36 -18.35
N PRO A 19 14.96 -30.38 -19.10
CA PRO A 19 14.56 -30.26 -20.50
C PRO A 19 13.41 -29.26 -20.69
N LYS A 20 13.35 -28.58 -21.84
CA LYS A 20 12.40 -27.48 -22.09
C LYS A 20 10.94 -27.85 -21.79
N GLU A 21 10.55 -29.07 -22.11
CA GLU A 21 9.18 -29.60 -21.97
C GLU A 21 8.68 -29.62 -20.52
N PHE A 22 9.58 -29.84 -19.55
CA PHE A 22 9.21 -29.97 -18.14
C PHE A 22 9.26 -28.64 -17.37
N ARG A 23 9.93 -27.61 -17.90
CA ARG A 23 10.19 -26.34 -17.17
C ARG A 23 8.91 -25.65 -16.74
N ARG A 24 7.91 -25.58 -17.64
CA ARG A 24 6.62 -24.94 -17.35
C ARG A 24 5.87 -25.70 -16.25
N ARG A 25 5.81 -27.03 -16.37
CA ARG A 25 5.14 -27.90 -15.40
C ARG A 25 5.78 -27.81 -14.01
N ILE A 26 7.11 -27.79 -13.92
CA ILE A 26 7.83 -27.59 -12.65
C ILE A 26 7.49 -26.23 -12.04
N PHE A 27 7.51 -25.17 -12.84
CA PHE A 27 7.12 -23.84 -12.38
C PHE A 27 5.69 -23.83 -11.84
N GLU A 28 4.73 -24.39 -12.57
CA GLU A 28 3.32 -24.43 -12.16
C GLU A 28 3.14 -25.18 -10.84
N THR A 29 3.77 -26.36 -10.71
CA THR A 29 3.71 -27.15 -9.47
C THR A 29 4.24 -26.38 -8.27
N LEU A 30 5.37 -25.68 -8.41
CA LEU A 30 5.99 -24.94 -7.30
C LEU A 30 5.28 -23.61 -7.00
N HIS A 31 4.85 -22.89 -8.04
CA HIS A 31 4.21 -21.58 -7.90
C HIS A 31 2.77 -21.72 -7.37
N ASN A 32 2.01 -22.72 -7.80
CA ASN A 32 0.60 -22.87 -7.44
C ASN A 32 0.39 -23.34 -5.99
N LEU A 33 1.45 -23.73 -5.26
CA LEU A 33 1.35 -24.08 -3.84
C LEU A 33 0.88 -22.90 -2.98
N SER A 34 1.33 -21.69 -3.30
CA SER A 34 1.07 -20.50 -2.47
C SER A 34 1.15 -19.19 -3.22
N HIS A 35 1.28 -19.21 -4.54
CA HIS A 35 1.48 -18.03 -5.39
C HIS A 35 2.59 -17.07 -4.87
N PRO A 36 3.81 -17.59 -4.59
CA PRO A 36 4.88 -16.75 -4.08
C PRO A 36 5.25 -15.66 -5.09
N GLY A 37 5.71 -14.52 -4.57
CA GLY A 37 6.22 -13.42 -5.40
C GLY A 37 7.48 -13.81 -6.17
N VAL A 38 7.81 -13.04 -7.21
CA VAL A 38 8.91 -13.31 -8.17
C VAL A 38 10.21 -13.78 -7.50
N LYS A 39 10.70 -13.04 -6.50
CA LYS A 39 11.97 -13.37 -5.82
C LYS A 39 11.91 -14.72 -5.09
N ALA A 40 10.77 -15.01 -4.46
CA ALA A 40 10.57 -16.26 -3.75
C ALA A 40 10.43 -17.44 -4.71
N THR A 41 9.68 -17.30 -5.81
CA THR A 41 9.54 -18.36 -6.83
C THR A 41 10.86 -18.68 -7.52
N VAL A 42 11.65 -17.65 -7.86
CA VAL A 42 12.98 -17.84 -8.47
C VAL A 42 13.91 -18.60 -7.52
N LYS A 43 13.89 -18.26 -6.23
CA LYS A 43 14.68 -18.97 -5.21
C LYS A 43 14.21 -20.42 -5.09
N LEU A 44 12.90 -20.65 -4.95
CA LEU A 44 12.32 -21.98 -4.81
C LEU A 44 12.69 -22.89 -5.99
N VAL A 45 12.60 -22.39 -7.22
CA VAL A 45 13.03 -23.15 -8.40
C VAL A 45 14.54 -23.41 -8.38
N GLY A 46 15.34 -22.39 -8.09
CA GLY A 46 16.82 -22.49 -8.12
C GLY A 46 17.42 -23.35 -6.99
N ASP A 47 16.65 -23.64 -5.94
CA ASP A 47 17.04 -24.55 -4.86
C ASP A 47 16.90 -26.03 -5.25
N HIS A 48 16.07 -26.34 -6.26
CA HIS A 48 15.74 -27.72 -6.66
C HIS A 48 16.11 -28.07 -8.11
N PHE A 49 16.17 -27.09 -9.02
CA PHE A 49 16.29 -27.32 -10.45
C PHE A 49 17.20 -26.29 -11.12
N LEU A 50 17.77 -26.66 -12.27
CA LEU A 50 18.62 -25.77 -13.05
C LEU A 50 18.29 -25.85 -14.56
N TRP A 51 18.31 -24.70 -15.23
CA TRP A 51 18.37 -24.59 -16.68
C TRP A 51 18.84 -23.19 -17.11
N PRO A 52 19.25 -22.98 -18.37
CA PRO A 52 19.69 -21.67 -18.85
C PRO A 52 18.56 -20.65 -18.75
N ASP A 53 18.87 -19.46 -18.25
CA ASP A 53 17.93 -18.35 -18.09
C ASP A 53 16.69 -18.63 -17.21
N TYR A 54 16.77 -19.62 -16.30
CA TYR A 54 15.64 -19.98 -15.44
C TYR A 54 15.11 -18.78 -14.64
N LYS A 55 15.99 -17.92 -14.12
CA LYS A 55 15.61 -16.72 -13.36
C LYS A 55 14.72 -15.79 -14.18
N LYS A 56 15.06 -15.57 -15.46
CA LYS A 56 14.29 -14.71 -16.37
C LYS A 56 12.95 -15.34 -16.71
N GLN A 57 12.94 -16.63 -17.06
CA GLN A 57 11.70 -17.34 -17.41
C GLN A 57 10.72 -17.41 -16.23
N VAL A 58 11.20 -17.83 -15.05
CA VAL A 58 10.37 -17.95 -13.84
C VAL A 58 9.83 -16.58 -13.40
N ALA A 59 10.65 -15.53 -13.49
CA ALA A 59 10.18 -14.18 -13.19
C ALA A 59 9.06 -13.74 -14.13
N GLU A 60 9.20 -13.99 -15.43
CA GLU A 60 8.18 -13.67 -16.41
C GLU A 60 6.88 -14.43 -16.16
N TRP A 61 6.95 -15.74 -15.96
CA TRP A 61 5.77 -16.55 -15.69
C TRP A 61 5.07 -16.15 -14.40
N THR A 62 5.81 -15.78 -13.35
CA THR A 62 5.23 -15.28 -12.11
C THR A 62 4.51 -13.94 -12.34
N ARG A 63 5.06 -13.05 -13.18
CA ARG A 63 4.39 -11.77 -13.53
C ARG A 63 3.13 -11.99 -14.36
N CYS A 64 3.10 -13.00 -15.23
CA CYS A 64 1.94 -13.35 -16.06
C CYS A 64 0.85 -14.13 -15.31
N CYS A 65 1.05 -14.47 -14.03
CA CYS A 65 0.08 -15.24 -13.27
C CYS A 65 -1.20 -14.43 -13.00
N VAL A 66 -2.32 -14.84 -13.60
CA VAL A 66 -3.61 -14.15 -13.49
C VAL A 66 -4.10 -14.03 -12.04
N PRO A 67 -4.08 -15.10 -11.20
CA PRO A 67 -4.38 -14.98 -9.77
C PRO A 67 -3.53 -13.93 -9.05
N CYS A 68 -2.21 -13.92 -9.27
CA CYS A 68 -1.30 -12.94 -8.67
C CYS A 68 -1.58 -11.52 -9.15
N GLN A 69 -1.86 -11.32 -10.45
CA GLN A 69 -2.18 -10.01 -11.01
C GLN A 69 -3.48 -9.44 -10.44
N ARG A 70 -4.51 -10.29 -10.26
CA ARG A 70 -5.79 -9.88 -9.67
C ARG A 70 -5.66 -9.53 -8.19
N GLY A 71 -4.89 -10.32 -7.43
CA GLY A 71 -4.67 -10.09 -6.00
C GLY A 71 -3.79 -8.87 -5.70
N LYS A 72 -2.89 -8.51 -6.62
CA LYS A 72 -1.98 -7.38 -6.44
C LYS A 72 -2.63 -6.08 -6.93
N ILE A 73 -3.34 -5.39 -6.04
CA ILE A 73 -3.80 -4.02 -6.29
C ILE A 73 -2.55 -3.13 -6.45
N GLN A 74 -2.18 -2.79 -7.69
CA GLN A 74 -1.08 -1.87 -8.02
C GLN A 74 -1.57 -0.49 -8.48
N ARG A 75 -2.82 -0.14 -8.18
CA ARG A 75 -3.37 1.18 -8.51
C ARG A 75 -3.87 1.85 -7.24
N HIS A 76 -2.98 2.57 -6.57
CA HIS A 76 -3.38 3.90 -6.14
C HIS A 76 -3.48 4.71 -7.41
N THR A 77 -4.67 4.77 -8.02
CA THR A 77 -4.94 5.78 -9.03
C THR A 77 -4.82 7.11 -8.30
N ALA A 78 -3.64 7.72 -8.35
CA ALA A 78 -3.46 9.09 -7.94
C ALA A 78 -4.28 9.92 -8.92
N SER A 79 -5.54 10.15 -8.58
CA SER A 79 -6.37 11.08 -9.32
C SER A 79 -5.66 12.43 -9.25
N PRO A 80 -5.58 13.18 -10.37
CA PRO A 80 -5.08 14.54 -10.32
C PRO A 80 -5.79 15.29 -9.20
N LEU A 81 -5.05 16.02 -8.37
CA LEU A 81 -5.67 16.88 -7.37
C LEU A 81 -6.61 17.84 -8.11
N GLY A 82 -7.90 17.80 -7.77
CA GLY A 82 -8.87 18.73 -8.34
C GLY A 82 -8.51 20.16 -7.93
N THR A 83 -8.38 21.06 -8.90
CA THR A 83 -8.21 22.49 -8.61
C THR A 83 -9.56 23.09 -8.30
N TYR A 84 -9.78 23.51 -7.05
CA TYR A 84 -10.98 24.26 -6.67
C TYR A 84 -10.81 25.73 -7.07
N PRO A 85 -11.81 26.35 -7.71
CA PRO A 85 -11.75 27.78 -7.99
C PRO A 85 -11.70 28.56 -6.66
N ALA A 86 -10.98 29.69 -6.67
CA ALA A 86 -10.98 30.58 -5.52
C ALA A 86 -12.41 31.06 -5.21
N PRO A 87 -12.83 31.08 -3.92
CA PRO A 87 -14.16 31.52 -3.54
C PRO A 87 -14.38 32.97 -3.96
N ARG A 88 -15.52 33.27 -4.59
CA ARG A 88 -15.87 34.62 -5.08
C ARG A 88 -16.44 35.53 -3.99
N GLN A 89 -17.02 34.93 -2.96
CA GLN A 89 -17.67 35.63 -1.85
C GLN A 89 -17.52 34.83 -0.55
N ARG A 90 -17.86 35.46 0.58
CA ARG A 90 -17.92 34.75 1.86
C ARG A 90 -18.94 33.61 1.75
N PHE A 91 -18.60 32.46 2.32
CA PHE A 91 -19.41 31.23 2.33
C PHE A 91 -19.59 30.52 0.98
N ASP A 92 -18.77 30.83 -0.04
CA ASP A 92 -18.84 30.18 -1.35
C ASP A 92 -18.44 28.69 -1.28
N HIS A 93 -17.43 28.37 -0.46
CA HIS A 93 -17.00 26.99 -0.22
C HIS A 93 -16.98 26.67 1.27
N VAL A 94 -17.63 25.55 1.62
CA VAL A 94 -17.74 25.04 2.99
C VAL A 94 -17.19 23.62 3.02
N HIS A 95 -16.14 23.40 3.78
CA HIS A 95 -15.66 22.06 4.07
C HIS A 95 -16.21 21.64 5.42
N ILE A 96 -16.95 20.53 5.43
CA ILE A 96 -17.52 19.92 6.65
C ILE A 96 -16.88 18.55 6.78
N ASP A 97 -16.30 18.26 7.93
CA ASP A 97 -15.66 16.98 8.22
C ASP A 97 -16.09 16.44 9.59
N LEU A 98 -16.18 15.12 9.71
CA LEU A 98 -16.59 14.42 10.93
C LEU A 98 -15.38 13.70 11.52
N VAL A 99 -14.92 14.18 12.68
CA VAL A 99 -13.79 13.57 13.38
C VAL A 99 -14.31 12.59 14.42
N GLY A 100 -13.90 11.33 14.31
CA GLY A 100 -14.14 10.31 15.33
C GLY A 100 -14.04 8.87 14.81
N PRO A 101 -14.36 7.89 15.65
CA PRO A 101 -14.89 8.03 17.02
C PRO A 101 -13.83 8.43 18.05
N LEU A 102 -14.21 9.25 19.03
CA LEU A 102 -13.40 9.73 20.15
C LEU A 102 -13.93 9.18 21.48
N PRO A 103 -13.13 9.18 22.56
CA PRO A 103 -13.62 8.85 23.89
C PRO A 103 -14.87 9.68 24.26
N PRO A 104 -15.89 9.05 24.85
CA PRO A 104 -17.17 9.72 25.08
C PRO A 104 -17.03 10.90 26.05
N SER A 105 -17.48 12.06 25.60
CA SER A 105 -17.64 13.25 26.44
C SER A 105 -19.13 13.58 26.49
N ARG A 106 -19.76 13.36 27.65
CA ARG A 106 -21.22 13.54 27.85
C ARG A 106 -22.08 12.78 26.83
N GLY A 107 -21.65 11.59 26.42
CA GLY A 107 -22.34 10.76 25.44
C GLY A 107 -22.06 11.10 23.96
N TYR A 108 -21.26 12.12 23.67
CA TYR A 108 -20.83 12.46 22.30
C TYR A 108 -19.46 11.86 21.99
N ILE A 109 -19.32 11.24 20.80
CA ILE A 109 -18.08 10.56 20.33
C ILE A 109 -17.58 11.08 18.98
N TYR A 110 -18.27 12.05 18.37
CA TYR A 110 -17.85 12.66 17.11
C TYR A 110 -17.82 14.18 17.25
N ILE A 111 -16.91 14.81 16.51
CA ILE A 111 -16.83 16.27 16.37
C ILE A 111 -17.15 16.61 14.92
N LEU A 112 -18.13 17.49 14.71
CA LEU A 112 -18.37 18.10 13.41
C LEU A 112 -17.48 19.35 13.29
N SER A 113 -16.53 19.32 12.35
CA SER A 113 -15.66 20.45 12.05
C SER A 113 -16.10 21.13 10.76
N ARG A 114 -16.03 22.47 10.73
CA ARG A 114 -16.41 23.30 9.58
C ARG A 114 -15.31 24.31 9.28
N VAL A 115 -14.83 24.33 8.05
CA VAL A 115 -13.82 25.27 7.57
C VAL A 115 -14.37 26.01 6.36
N TRP A 116 -14.14 27.32 6.33
CA TRP A 116 -14.54 28.20 5.25
C TRP A 116 -13.30 28.81 4.63
N THR A 117 -13.21 28.80 3.31
CA THR A 117 -12.16 29.51 2.59
C THR A 117 -12.62 30.94 2.36
N ASP A 118 -12.04 31.90 3.08
CA ASP A 118 -12.34 33.33 2.90
C ASP A 118 -11.52 33.91 1.75
N PHE A 119 -12.17 34.75 0.95
CA PHE A 119 -11.49 35.61 -0.02
C PHE A 119 -10.71 36.70 0.73
N HIS A 120 -9.38 36.56 0.83
CA HIS A 120 -8.51 37.69 1.09
C HIS A 120 -7.27 37.69 0.19
N VAL A 121 -7.30 38.66 -0.71
CA VAL A 121 -6.20 39.31 -1.41
C VAL A 121 -4.97 39.44 -0.51
N GLY A 122 -3.81 38.99 -1.00
CA GLY A 122 -2.48 39.51 -0.66
C GLY A 122 -2.07 39.60 0.82
N LEU A 123 -1.10 38.75 1.20
CA LEU A 123 -0.11 38.98 2.26
C LEU A 123 -0.60 38.96 3.73
N LYS A 124 -0.44 37.81 4.40
CA LYS A 124 0.57 37.58 5.47
C LYS A 124 0.55 36.12 5.97
N PRO A 125 1.73 35.55 6.30
CA PRO A 125 1.92 34.11 6.47
C PRO A 125 1.41 33.60 7.82
N PHE A 126 1.15 32.29 7.87
CA PHE A 126 1.31 31.40 9.03
C PHE A 126 1.86 32.10 10.29
N LEU A 127 1.02 32.46 11.26
CA LEU A 127 1.28 32.35 12.69
C LEU A 127 0.07 32.87 13.49
N LEU A 128 -0.22 32.18 14.59
CA LEU A 128 -1.04 32.66 15.72
C LEU A 128 -2.58 32.61 15.62
N ARG A 129 -3.16 31.40 15.61
CA ARG A 129 -4.50 31.22 16.23
C ARG A 129 -4.76 29.88 16.92
N ILE A 130 -3.73 29.06 17.14
CA ILE A 130 -3.83 27.81 17.93
C ILE A 130 -3.65 28.06 19.44
N LEU A 131 -3.15 29.22 19.88
CA LEU A 131 -2.87 29.49 21.30
C LEU A 131 -3.70 30.65 21.88
N LYS A 132 -5.03 30.56 21.82
CA LYS A 132 -5.91 31.40 22.68
C LYS A 132 -7.28 30.76 22.97
N LEU A 133 -7.31 29.44 23.10
CA LEU A 133 -8.45 28.68 23.65
C LEU A 133 -8.04 27.80 24.85
N ARG A 134 -6.98 28.21 25.56
CA ARG A 134 -6.70 27.78 26.93
C ARG A 134 -6.65 29.04 27.77
N LEU A 135 -7.46 29.07 28.84
CA LEU A 135 -7.59 30.13 29.86
C LEU A 135 -8.61 31.25 29.58
N LEU A 136 -9.88 30.88 29.41
CA LEU A 136 -10.99 31.63 29.99
C LEU A 136 -11.82 30.67 30.86
N HIS A 137 -11.24 30.30 31.99
CA HIS A 137 -11.98 30.02 33.22
C HIS A 137 -11.15 30.64 34.36
N SER A 138 -11.38 31.93 34.60
CA SER A 138 -11.03 32.58 35.84
C SER A 138 -11.98 32.08 36.95
N SER A 139 -11.41 31.61 38.06
CA SER A 139 -11.78 31.90 39.47
C SER A 139 -13.17 32.51 39.71
N SER A 140 -14.04 32.07 40.64
CA SER A 140 -13.84 31.68 42.06
C SER A 140 -15.21 31.25 42.66
N MET A 141 -15.36 30.07 43.31
CA MET A 141 -15.57 29.81 44.77
C MET A 141 -16.88 30.38 45.42
N PRO A 142 -17.33 29.92 46.62
CA PRO A 142 -17.76 28.59 47.07
C PRO A 142 -19.18 28.64 47.73
N THR A 143 -19.79 27.50 48.07
CA THR A 143 -20.74 27.45 49.20
C THR A 143 -20.58 26.11 49.92
N GLY A 144 -20.27 26.19 51.21
CA GLY A 144 -20.56 25.13 52.18
C GLY A 144 -21.97 25.30 52.73
#